data_AF-A0A453DCL5-F1
#
_entry.id   AF-A0A453DCL5-F1
#
_cell.length_a   1.000
_cell.length_b   1.000
_cell.length_c   1.000
_cell.angle_alpha   90.00
_cell.angle_beta   90.00
_cell.angle_gamma   90.00
#
_symmetry.space_group_name_H-M   'P 1'
#
loop_
_entity.id
_entity.type
_entity.pdbx_description
1 polymer ?
#
loop_
_entity_poly.entity_id
_entity_poly.type
_entity_poly.pdbx_seq_one_letter_code
_entity_poly.pdbx_strand_id
1 'polypeptide(L)'
;GRWTPLHVLGRLAHAKYFLGKFSRKNTVTRSRRNVSQHYDLSNEFFSLFMDKSMTYSCAIFKMENESLEAAQERKLRLLLNKAKVERGHHVLDIGFGWGSLAIQVVKQTGCKYTGVTLSEEQLKYAQGKAREAGLE
;
A
#
# COMPACT_ATOMS: atom_id res chain seq x y z
N GLY A 1 1.87 4.20 60.71
CA GLY A 1 1.32 3.09 59.91
C GLY A 1 1.42 3.43 58.44
N ARG A 2 1.95 2.51 57.64
CA ARG A 2 2.35 2.67 56.23
C ARG A 2 1.16 2.98 55.31
N TRP A 3 1.15 4.15 54.68
CA TRP A 3 0.26 4.51 53.58
C TRP A 3 1.07 5.03 52.38
N THR A 4 1.71 4.13 51.63
CA THR A 4 2.37 4.46 50.35
C THR A 4 2.33 3.36 49.25
N PRO A 5 1.30 2.49 49.08
CA PRO A 5 1.31 1.54 47.94
C PRO A 5 0.83 2.17 46.61
N LEU A 6 -0.08 3.15 46.66
CA LEU A 6 -0.81 3.63 45.46
C LEU A 6 0.01 4.57 44.55
N HIS A 7 0.92 5.37 45.09
CA HIS A 7 1.70 6.31 44.28
C HIS A 7 2.79 5.63 43.43
N VAL A 8 3.35 4.50 43.89
CA VAL A 8 4.38 3.76 43.16
C VAL A 8 3.77 3.02 41.96
N LEU A 9 2.61 2.38 42.16
CA LEU A 9 1.86 1.72 41.08
C LEU A 9 1.38 2.72 40.03
N GLY A 10 0.87 3.89 40.44
CA GLY A 10 0.46 4.96 39.52
C GLY A 10 1.63 5.49 38.67
N ARG A 11 2.81 5.68 39.27
CA ARG A 11 4.03 6.12 38.55
C ARG A 11 4.54 5.08 37.56
N LEU A 12 4.51 3.79 37.90
CA LEU A 12 4.89 2.70 36.99
C LEU A 12 3.92 2.56 35.82
N ALA A 13 2.61 2.68 36.07
CA ALA A 13 1.59 2.66 35.02
C ALA A 13 1.74 3.86 34.08
N HIS A 14 2.00 5.06 34.62
CA HIS A 14 2.31 6.25 33.82
C HIS A 14 3.58 6.07 32.98
N ALA A 15 4.68 5.62 33.59
CA ALA A 15 5.93 5.37 32.87
C ALA A 15 5.74 4.36 31.73
N LYS A 16 5.00 3.26 31.97
CA LYS A 16 4.67 2.25 30.95
C LYS A 16 3.79 2.82 29.84
N TYR A 17 2.83 3.68 30.17
CA TYR A 17 1.97 4.38 29.20
C TYR A 17 2.78 5.34 28.31
N PHE A 18 3.67 6.16 28.90
CA PHE A 18 4.51 7.10 28.17
C PHE A 18 5.58 6.39 27.33
N LEU A 19 6.23 5.35 27.87
CA LEU A 19 7.14 4.48 27.12
C LEU A 19 6.42 3.77 25.97
N GLY A 20 5.20 3.27 26.20
CA GLY A 20 4.36 2.68 25.16
C GLY A 20 4.00 3.69 24.07
N LYS A 21 3.67 4.94 24.43
CA LYS A 21 3.36 6.03 23.49
C LYS A 21 4.59 6.43 22.66
N PHE A 22 5.78 6.47 23.27
CA PHE A 22 7.03 6.77 22.57
C PHE A 22 7.47 5.61 21.67
N SER A 23 7.33 4.38 22.15
CA SER A 23 7.55 3.15 21.41
C SER A 23 6.53 2.94 20.28
N ARG A 24 5.38 3.63 20.29
CA ARG A 24 4.34 3.62 19.24
C ARG A 24 4.49 4.72 18.18
N LYS A 25 5.54 5.55 18.24
CA LYS A 25 5.77 6.57 17.20
C LYS A 25 5.95 5.92 15.83
N ASN A 26 5.28 6.47 14.82
CA ASN A 26 5.36 6.06 13.43
C ASN A 26 6.55 6.78 12.76
N THR A 27 7.78 6.37 13.09
CA THR A 27 8.99 6.90 12.48
C THR A 27 9.21 6.24 11.12
N VAL A 28 9.83 6.95 10.16
CA VAL A 28 10.10 6.43 8.80
C VAL A 28 10.78 5.05 8.83
N THR A 29 11.80 4.88 9.69
CA THR A 29 12.52 3.61 9.86
C THR A 29 11.59 2.48 10.31
N ARG A 30 10.65 2.78 11.22
CA ARG A 30 9.72 1.78 11.74
C ARG A 30 8.58 1.50 10.76
N SER A 31 8.07 2.51 10.06
CA SER A 31 7.11 2.32 8.98
C SER A 31 7.71 1.41 7.91
N ARG A 32 8.96 1.65 7.48
CA ARG A 32 9.68 0.76 6.55
C ARG A 32 9.78 -0.67 7.08
N ARG A 33 10.19 -0.86 8.34
CA ARG A 33 10.27 -2.19 8.96
C ARG A 33 8.91 -2.90 9.01
N ASN A 34 7.85 -2.20 9.38
CA ASN A 34 6.50 -2.76 9.46
C ASN A 34 5.95 -3.13 8.07
N VAL A 35 6.18 -2.28 7.06
CA VAL A 35 5.76 -2.54 5.68
C VAL A 35 6.55 -3.71 5.10
N SER A 36 7.88 -3.74 5.29
CA SER A 36 8.73 -4.86 4.87
C SER A 36 8.24 -6.18 5.48
N GLN A 37 7.95 -6.22 6.79
CA GLN A 37 7.45 -7.44 7.44
C GLN A 37 6.11 -7.96 6.90
N HIS A 38 5.26 -7.11 6.32
CA HIS A 38 3.96 -7.53 5.80
C HIS A 38 3.98 -7.76 4.28
N TYR A 39 4.68 -6.92 3.52
CA TYR A 39 4.65 -6.88 2.06
C TYR A 39 5.89 -7.48 1.38
N ASP A 40 6.98 -7.74 2.12
CA ASP A 40 8.09 -8.57 1.62
C ASP A 40 7.87 -10.07 1.88
N LEU A 41 6.65 -10.47 2.24
CA LEU A 41 6.22 -11.86 2.02
C LEU A 41 6.25 -12.13 0.50
N SER A 42 6.54 -13.37 0.10
CA SER A 42 6.77 -13.67 -1.33
C SER A 42 5.56 -13.25 -2.19
N ASN A 43 5.83 -12.69 -3.37
CA ASN A 43 4.79 -12.35 -4.34
C ASN A 43 3.91 -13.57 -4.68
N GLU A 44 4.47 -14.78 -4.61
CA GLU A 44 3.75 -16.04 -4.76
C GLU A 44 2.65 -16.19 -3.71
N PHE A 45 2.95 -15.92 -2.43
CA PHE A 45 1.94 -16.00 -1.37
C PHE A 45 0.76 -15.06 -1.64
N PHE A 46 1.03 -13.80 -1.99
CA PHE A 46 -0.02 -12.83 -2.30
C PHE A 46 -0.84 -13.24 -3.53
N SER A 47 -0.20 -13.82 -4.54
CA SER A 47 -0.87 -14.28 -5.75
C SER A 47 -1.88 -15.42 -5.52
N LEU A 48 -1.81 -16.13 -4.38
CA LEU A 48 -2.76 -17.20 -4.05
C LEU A 48 -4.18 -16.68 -3.78
N PHE A 49 -4.34 -15.44 -3.33
CA PHE A 49 -5.64 -14.90 -2.93
C PHE A 49 -5.99 -13.54 -3.56
N MET A 50 -5.02 -12.86 -4.18
CA MET A 50 -5.27 -11.62 -4.92
C MET A 50 -5.74 -11.92 -6.35
N ASP A 51 -6.34 -10.92 -6.99
CA ASP A 51 -6.64 -11.02 -8.42
C ASP A 51 -5.35 -10.94 -9.27
N LYS A 52 -5.45 -11.26 -10.56
CA LYS A 52 -4.30 -11.31 -11.48
C LYS A 52 -3.55 -9.98 -11.61
N SER A 53 -4.21 -8.85 -11.39
CA SER A 53 -3.56 -7.54 -11.43
C SER A 53 -2.69 -7.26 -10.20
N MET A 54 -2.75 -8.12 -9.18
CA MET A 54 -2.13 -7.91 -7.88
C MET A 54 -2.56 -6.59 -7.22
N THR A 55 -3.84 -6.22 -7.34
CA THR A 55 -4.37 -4.99 -6.73
C THR A 55 -4.77 -5.23 -5.28
N TYR A 56 -3.98 -4.71 -4.34
CA TYR A 56 -4.24 -4.86 -2.91
C TYR A 56 -4.95 -3.66 -2.29
N SER A 57 -6.20 -3.44 -2.69
CA SER A 57 -7.08 -2.41 -2.12
C SER A 57 -8.54 -2.73 -2.41
N CYS A 58 -9.47 -1.96 -1.82
CA CYS A 58 -10.90 -2.17 -2.04
C CYS A 58 -11.27 -2.11 -3.53
N ALA A 59 -11.98 -3.14 -4.00
CA ALA A 59 -12.55 -3.19 -5.34
C ALA A 59 -13.93 -2.51 -5.38
N ILE A 60 -14.40 -2.12 -6.58
CA ILE A 60 -15.73 -1.53 -6.74
C ILE A 60 -16.59 -2.49 -7.54
N PHE A 61 -17.49 -3.20 -6.87
CA PHE A 61 -18.43 -4.15 -7.49
C PHE A 61 -19.64 -3.42 -8.05
N LYS A 62 -20.05 -3.77 -9.28
CA LYS A 62 -21.30 -3.25 -9.89
C LYS A 62 -22.50 -4.14 -9.58
N MET A 63 -22.25 -5.42 -9.33
CA MET A 63 -23.24 -6.45 -9.02
C MET A 63 -22.62 -7.52 -8.13
N GLU A 64 -23.45 -8.29 -7.42
CA GLU A 64 -23.00 -9.26 -6.42
C GLU A 64 -22.14 -10.39 -7.02
N ASN A 65 -22.49 -10.90 -8.20
CA ASN A 65 -21.84 -12.07 -8.82
C ASN A 65 -20.69 -11.70 -9.76
N GLU A 66 -20.00 -10.60 -9.50
CA GLU A 66 -18.91 -10.13 -10.33
C GLU A 66 -17.55 -10.62 -9.85
N SER A 67 -16.64 -10.92 -10.78
CA SER A 67 -15.28 -11.32 -10.43
C SER A 67 -14.50 -10.17 -9.77
N LEU A 68 -13.62 -10.53 -8.82
CA LEU A 68 -12.72 -9.55 -8.19
C LEU A 68 -11.88 -8.80 -9.22
N GLU A 69 -11.39 -9.50 -10.26
CA GLU A 69 -10.63 -8.92 -11.37
C GLU A 69 -11.41 -7.80 -12.08
N ALA A 70 -12.67 -8.05 -12.44
CA ALA A 70 -13.53 -7.04 -13.08
C ALA A 70 -13.85 -5.87 -12.14
N ALA A 71 -13.99 -6.14 -10.84
CA ALA A 71 -14.21 -5.12 -9.82
C ALA A 71 -12.98 -4.23 -9.57
N GLN A 72 -11.78 -4.81 -9.62
CA GLN A 72 -10.52 -4.06 -9.52
C GLN A 72 -10.26 -3.23 -10.76
N GLU A 73 -10.44 -3.79 -11.96
CA GLU A 73 -10.27 -3.05 -13.21
C GLU A 73 -11.20 -1.84 -13.28
N ARG A 74 -12.45 -2.00 -12.85
CA ARG A 74 -13.39 -0.88 -12.72
C ARG A 74 -12.90 0.19 -11.76
N LYS A 75 -12.43 -0.21 -10.58
CA LYS A 75 -11.89 0.71 -9.58
C LYS A 75 -10.74 1.53 -10.16
N LEU A 76 -9.82 0.90 -10.87
CA LEU A 76 -8.69 1.59 -11.51
C LEU A 76 -9.16 2.57 -12.60
N ARG A 77 -10.10 2.15 -13.46
CA ARG A 77 -10.70 3.02 -14.48
C ARG A 77 -11.44 4.22 -13.88
N LEU A 78 -12.16 4.02 -12.79
CA LEU A 78 -12.85 5.09 -12.07
C LEU A 78 -11.86 6.11 -11.49
N LEU A 79 -10.74 5.65 -10.92
CA LEU A 79 -9.69 6.54 -10.42
C LEU A 79 -9.10 7.38 -11.56
N LEU A 80 -8.76 6.76 -12.69
CA LEU A 80 -8.22 7.47 -13.85
C LEU A 80 -9.19 8.54 -14.38
N ASN A 81 -10.46 8.17 -14.55
CA ASN A 81 -11.50 9.08 -15.02
C ASN A 81 -11.71 10.27 -14.07
N LYS A 82 -11.66 10.03 -12.76
CA LYS A 82 -11.78 11.08 -11.75
C LYS A 82 -10.56 12.01 -11.75
N ALA A 83 -9.37 11.45 -11.90
CA ALA A 83 -8.12 12.20 -11.94
C ALA A 83 -7.92 12.99 -13.24
N LYS A 84 -8.63 12.64 -14.32
CA LYS A 84 -8.53 13.27 -15.65
C LYS A 84 -7.08 13.37 -16.13
N VAL A 85 -6.36 12.26 -16.02
CA VAL A 85 -4.95 12.20 -16.43
C VAL A 85 -4.88 12.22 -17.96
N GLU A 86 -3.99 13.05 -18.49
CA GLU A 86 -3.73 13.20 -19.91
C GLU A 86 -2.23 13.00 -20.18
N ARG A 87 -1.85 12.79 -21.44
CA ARG A 87 -0.47 12.52 -21.86
C ARG A 87 0.56 13.54 -21.36
N GLY A 88 0.17 14.81 -21.23
CA GLY A 88 1.04 15.88 -20.75
C GLY A 88 1.28 15.89 -19.23
N HIS A 89 0.56 15.08 -18.47
CA HIS A 89 0.65 15.08 -17.01
C HIS A 89 1.77 14.19 -16.48
N HIS A 90 2.12 14.44 -15.22
CA HIS A 90 3.00 13.59 -14.43
C HIS A 90 2.28 13.18 -13.15
N VAL A 91 2.02 11.88 -12.99
CA VAL A 91 1.31 11.31 -11.85
C VAL A 91 2.30 10.84 -10.78
N LEU A 92 2.03 11.18 -9.51
CA LEU A 92 2.70 10.63 -8.34
C LEU A 92 1.74 9.68 -7.60
N ASP A 93 2.17 8.45 -7.35
CA ASP A 93 1.42 7.44 -6.60
C ASP A 93 2.22 6.97 -5.39
N ILE A 94 1.69 7.21 -4.19
CA ILE A 94 2.34 6.94 -2.91
C ILE A 94 1.76 5.65 -2.34
N GLY A 95 2.59 4.61 -2.27
CA GLY A 95 2.14 3.26 -1.95
C GLY A 95 1.54 2.57 -3.17
N PHE A 96 2.19 2.68 -4.32
CA PHE A 96 1.68 2.19 -5.61
C PHE A 96 1.55 0.65 -5.74
N GLY A 97 1.97 -0.09 -4.70
CA GLY A 97 1.83 -1.53 -4.59
C GLY A 97 2.58 -2.27 -5.70
N TRP A 98 1.93 -3.29 -6.27
CA TRP A 98 2.46 -4.11 -7.37
C TRP A 98 2.32 -3.48 -8.77
N GLY A 99 1.96 -2.18 -8.84
CA GLY A 99 2.01 -1.42 -10.08
C GLY A 99 0.78 -1.50 -10.98
N SER A 100 -0.35 -2.06 -10.52
CA SER A 100 -1.56 -2.20 -11.33
C SER A 100 -2.08 -0.86 -11.86
N LEU A 101 -2.16 0.16 -10.99
CA LEU A 101 -2.56 1.51 -11.40
C LEU A 101 -1.53 2.14 -12.35
N ALA A 102 -0.24 2.05 -12.03
CA ALA A 102 0.84 2.62 -12.83
C ALA A 102 0.78 2.13 -14.28
N ILE A 103 0.73 0.81 -14.47
CA ILE A 103 0.66 0.18 -15.79
C ILE A 103 -0.58 0.64 -16.54
N GLN A 104 -1.74 0.67 -15.88
CA GLN A 104 -2.99 1.04 -16.53
C GLN A 104 -3.01 2.52 -16.95
N VAL A 105 -2.57 3.42 -16.08
CA VAL A 105 -2.52 4.86 -16.37
C VAL A 105 -1.57 5.15 -17.51
N VAL A 106 -0.35 4.61 -17.47
CA VAL A 106 0.66 4.85 -18.51
C VAL A 106 0.21 4.24 -19.85
N LYS A 107 -0.33 3.01 -19.86
CA LYS A 107 -0.86 2.40 -21.10
C LYS A 107 -1.98 3.21 -21.74
N GLN A 108 -2.88 3.76 -20.94
CA GLN A 108 -4.08 4.43 -21.46
C GLN A 108 -3.81 5.88 -21.86
N THR A 109 -2.86 6.56 -21.21
CA THR A 109 -2.66 8.01 -21.40
C THR A 109 -1.31 8.37 -22.00
N GLY A 110 -0.30 7.51 -21.86
CA GLY A 110 1.09 7.83 -22.19
C GLY A 110 1.71 8.91 -21.30
N CYS A 111 1.11 9.20 -20.13
CA CYS A 111 1.63 10.20 -19.20
C CYS A 111 2.92 9.72 -18.51
N LYS A 112 3.62 10.65 -17.85
CA LYS A 112 4.71 10.29 -16.94
C LYS A 112 4.15 9.77 -15.62
N TYR A 113 4.80 8.79 -15.01
CA TYR A 113 4.37 8.19 -13.74
C TYR A 113 5.54 8.01 -12.80
N THR A 114 5.35 8.34 -11.53
CA THR A 114 6.29 8.05 -10.45
C THR A 114 5.55 7.33 -9.33
N GLY A 115 5.88 6.06 -9.14
CA GLY A 115 5.40 5.27 -8.01
C GLY A 115 6.42 5.24 -6.88
N VAL A 116 5.97 5.36 -5.64
CA VAL A 116 6.79 5.21 -4.44
C VAL A 116 6.26 4.04 -3.62
N THR A 117 7.13 3.11 -3.24
CA THR A 117 6.82 2.05 -2.27
C THR A 117 7.98 1.89 -1.30
N LEU A 118 7.69 1.31 -0.12
CA LEU A 118 8.71 0.93 0.87
C LEU A 118 9.04 -0.57 0.80
N SER A 119 8.34 -1.37 -0.01
CA SER A 119 8.59 -2.81 -0.20
C SER A 119 9.46 -3.05 -1.44
N GLU A 120 10.55 -3.78 -1.25
CA GLU A 120 11.47 -4.11 -2.34
C GLU A 120 10.85 -5.16 -3.28
N GLU A 121 10.05 -6.08 -2.75
CA GLU A 121 9.39 -7.12 -3.55
C GLU A 121 8.29 -6.57 -4.46
N GLN A 122 7.53 -5.57 -3.97
CA GLN A 122 6.58 -4.82 -4.79
C GLN A 122 7.27 -4.07 -5.92
N LEU A 123 8.38 -3.39 -5.63
CA LEU A 123 9.14 -2.65 -6.62
C LEU A 123 9.69 -3.57 -7.73
N LYS A 124 10.32 -4.69 -7.34
CA LYS A 124 10.86 -5.67 -8.28
C LYS A 124 9.77 -6.25 -9.19
N TYR A 125 8.63 -6.62 -8.61
CA TYR A 125 7.49 -7.14 -9.37
C TYR A 125 6.97 -6.09 -10.36
N ALA A 126 6.69 -4.88 -9.89
CA ALA A 126 6.14 -3.83 -10.73
C ALA A 126 7.07 -3.44 -11.88
N GLN A 127 8.39 -3.39 -11.64
CA GLN A 127 9.39 -3.19 -12.69
C GLN A 127 9.38 -4.32 -13.72
N GLY A 128 9.26 -5.58 -13.28
CA GLY A 128 9.09 -6.72 -14.18
C GLY A 128 7.86 -6.59 -15.07
N LYS A 129 6.70 -6.25 -14.48
CA LYS A 129 5.45 -6.03 -15.24
C LYS A 129 5.54 -4.82 -16.18
N ALA A 130 6.25 -3.76 -15.79
CA ALA A 130 6.49 -2.61 -16.66
C ALA A 130 7.33 -2.99 -17.89
N ARG A 131 8.38 -3.81 -17.72
CA ARG A 131 9.18 -4.37 -18.83
C ARG A 131 8.35 -5.22 -19.77
N GLU A 132 7.59 -6.18 -19.22
CA GLU A 132 6.70 -7.05 -20.00
C GLU A 132 5.68 -6.23 -20.82
N ALA A 133 5.30 -5.06 -20.30
CA ALA A 133 4.37 -4.16 -20.94
C ALA A 133 5.02 -3.14 -21.90
N GLY A 134 6.35 -3.06 -21.97
CA GLY A 134 7.08 -2.09 -22.78
C GLY A 134 6.94 -0.64 -22.30
N LEU A 135 6.87 -0.41 -20.98
CA LEU A 135 6.59 0.90 -20.37
C LEU A 135 7.77 1.48 -19.55
N GLU A 136 8.98 0.97 -19.76
CA GLU A 136 10.19 1.53 -19.15
C GLU A 136 10.63 2.86 -19.81
#